data_AF-A0A358DRK2-F1
#
_entry.id   AF-A0A358DRK2-F1
#
_cell.length_a   1.000
_cell.length_b   1.000
_cell.length_c   1.000
_cell.angle_alpha   90.00
_cell.angle_beta   90.00
_cell.angle_gamma   90.00
#
_symmetry.space_group_name_H-M   'P 1'
#
loop_
_entity.id
_entity.type
_entity.pdbx_description
1 polymer ?
#
loop_
_entity_poly.entity_id
_entity_poly.type
_entity_poly.pdbx_seq_one_letter_code
_entity_poly.pdbx_strand_id
1 'polypeptide(L)' 'MSPITTHILDTASGSPAANVDVQLEIRDRDEWRMVGRGSTDADGRCKGLMNEGTLRAGTYR' A
#
# COMPACT_ATOMS: atom_id res chain seq x y z
N MET A 1 -7.64 -4.44 10.60
CA MET A 1 -7.83 -4.05 9.19
C MET A 1 -7.00 -2.82 8.88
N SER A 2 -6.14 -2.87 7.86
CA SER A 2 -5.26 -1.73 7.52
C SER A 2 -6.08 -0.49 7.16
N PRO A 3 -5.75 0.70 7.71
CA PRO A 3 -6.45 1.94 7.38
C PRO A 3 -6.16 2.44 5.95
N ILE A 4 -5.06 2.00 5.33
CA ILE A 4 -4.72 2.27 3.93
C ILE A 4 -4.67 0.94 3.18
N THR A 5 -5.37 0.88 2.04
CA THR A 5 -5.42 -0.31 1.16
C THR A 5 -5.25 0.12 -0.28
N THR A 6 -4.81 -0.80 -1.14
CA THR A 6 -4.71 -0.57 -2.59
C THR A 6 -5.22 -1.77 -3.38
N HIS A 7 -5.54 -1.55 -4.65
CA HIS A 7 -5.93 -2.55 -5.63
C HIS A 7 -5.31 -2.18 -6.98
N ILE A 8 -4.61 -3.13 -7.59
CA ILE A 8 -3.88 -2.92 -8.83
C ILE A 8 -4.51 -3.80 -9.92
N LEU A 9 -4.90 -3.16 -11.01
CA LEU A 9 -5.41 -3.80 -12.22
C LEU A 9 -4.35 -3.68 -13.33
N ASP A 10 -4.01 -4.79 -13.97
CA ASP A 10 -3.28 -4.78 -15.23
C ASP A 10 -4.27 -4.59 -16.38
N THR A 11 -4.20 -3.42 -17.01
CA THR A 11 -5.09 -3.05 -18.12
C THR A 11 -4.72 -3.73 -19.44
N ALA A 12 -3.52 -4.27 -19.60
CA ALA A 12 -3.12 -4.98 -20.82
C ALA A 12 -3.77 -6.38 -20.87
N SER A 13 -3.84 -7.06 -19.72
CA SER A 13 -4.51 -8.36 -19.58
C SER A 13 -5.98 -8.26 -19.17
N GLY A 14 -6.41 -7.10 -18.66
CA GLY A 14 -7.76 -6.92 -18.11
C GLY A 14 -7.99 -7.70 -16.81
N SER A 15 -6.92 -7.96 -16.05
CA SER A 15 -6.95 -8.83 -14.86
C SER A 15 -6.22 -8.20 -13.66
N PRO A 16 -6.51 -8.63 -12.42
CA PRO A 16 -5.79 -8.12 -11.25
C PRO A 16 -4.30 -8.44 -11.29
N ALA A 17 -3.47 -7.48 -10.88
CA ALA A 17 -2.02 -7.66 -10.84
C ALA A 17 -1.60 -8.26 -9.49
N ALA A 18 -1.38 -9.56 -9.44
CA ALA A 18 -0.92 -10.27 -8.25
C ALA A 18 0.60 -10.13 -8.04
N ASN A 19 1.06 -10.28 -6.79
CA ASN A 19 2.47 -10.27 -6.38
C ASN A 19 3.24 -8.98 -6.71
N VAL A 20 2.55 -7.84 -6.80
CA VAL A 20 3.18 -6.53 -6.97
C VAL A 20 3.66 -6.03 -5.61
N ASP A 21 4.95 -5.70 -5.48
CA ASP A 21 5.52 -5.11 -4.26
C ASP A 21 5.01 -3.68 -4.07
N VAL A 22 4.51 -3.38 -2.88
CA VAL A 22 3.96 -2.08 -2.51
C VAL A 22 4.62 -1.63 -1.21
N GLN A 23 5.10 -0.40 -1.19
CA GLN A 23 5.64 0.26 -0.01
C GLN A 23 4.76 1.44 0.32
N LEU A 24 4.54 1.65 1.62
CA LEU A 24 3.83 2.81 2.14
C LEU A 24 4.83 3.61 2.97
N GLU A 25 4.98 4.88 2.61
CA GLU A 25 5.86 5.81 3.30
C GLU A 25 5.08 7.03 3.76
N ILE A 26 5.57 7.67 4.81
CA ILE A 26 5.06 8.96 5.28
C ILE A 26 6.17 10.00 5.20
N ARG A 27 5.80 11.22 4.81
CA ARG A 27 6.71 12.36 4.79
C ARG A 27 6.97 12.85 6.21
N ASP A 28 8.24 12.87 6.60
CA ASP A 28 8.75 13.46 7.84
C ASP A 28 9.76 14.55 7.47
N ARG A 29 9.36 15.83 7.63
CA ARG A 29 10.07 16.99 7.07
C ARG A 29 10.29 16.84 5.55
N ASP A 30 11.54 16.65 5.12
CA ASP A 30 11.92 16.47 3.71
C ASP A 30 12.35 15.04 3.38
N GLU A 31 12.15 14.11 4.32
CA GLU A 31 12.46 12.70 4.14
C GLU A 31 11.19 11.85 4.09
N TRP A 32 11.31 10.70 3.44
CA TRP A 32 10.27 9.68 3.41
C TRP A 32 10.69 8.52 4.28
N ARG A 33 9.80 8.12 5.18
CA ARG A 33 10.02 7.01 6.11
C ARG A 33 9.01 5.91 5.84
N MET A 34 9.50 4.72 5.57
CA MET A 34 8.67 3.52 5.44
C MET A 34 7.89 3.25 6.73
N VAL A 35 6.59 3.04 6.57
CA VAL A 35 5.66 2.65 7.64
C VAL A 35 4.96 1.32 7.33
N GLY A 36 5.13 0.81 6.11
CA GLY A 36 4.41 -0.36 5.63
C GLY A 36 5.02 -0.95 4.37
N ARG A 37 4.91 -2.26 4.21
CA ARG A 37 5.22 -2.99 2.98
C ARG A 37 4.31 -4.21 2.85
N GLY A 38 3.97 -4.55 1.62
CA GLY A 38 3.26 -5.79 1.33
C GLY A 38 3.27 -6.10 -0.16
N SER A 39 2.65 -7.21 -0.52
CA SER A 39 2.42 -7.56 -1.93
C SER A 39 0.94 -7.73 -2.18
N THR A 40 0.51 -7.51 -3.43
CA THR A 40 -0.88 -7.74 -3.83
C THR A 40 -1.22 -9.23 -3.83
N ASP A 41 -2.40 -9.58 -3.34
CA ASP A 41 -2.96 -10.93 -3.40
C ASP A 41 -3.41 -11.32 -4.82
N ALA A 42 -3.99 -12.52 -4.98
CA ALA A 42 -4.48 -13.01 -6.28
C ALA A 42 -5.58 -12.12 -6.89
N ASP A 43 -6.27 -11.32 -6.07
CA ASP A 43 -7.26 -10.33 -6.50
C ASP A 43 -6.64 -8.95 -6.73
N GLY A 44 -5.30 -8.84 -6.78
CA GLY A 44 -4.57 -7.60 -6.98
C GLY A 44 -4.64 -6.64 -5.80
N ARG A 45 -5.08 -7.06 -4.61
CA ARG A 45 -5.31 -6.20 -3.44
C ARG A 45 -4.19 -6.31 -2.42
N CYS A 46 -3.81 -5.18 -1.82
CA CYS A 46 -2.96 -5.18 -0.63
C CYS A 46 -3.73 -4.62 0.57
N LYS A 47 -4.03 -5.48 1.55
CA LYS A 47 -4.92 -5.20 2.69
C LYS A 47 -4.18 -5.02 4.02
N GLY A 48 -2.85 -5.19 4.03
CA GLY A 48 -2.01 -5.27 5.23
C GLY A 48 -0.85 -4.27 5.26
N LEU A 49 -1.00 -3.11 4.61
CA LEU A 49 0.08 -2.12 4.51
C LEU A 49 0.37 -1.41 5.84
N MET A 50 -0.58 -1.31 6.75
CA MET A 50 -0.41 -0.57 8.00
C MET A 50 -1.21 -1.22 9.14
N ASN A 51 -0.66 -1.18 10.36
CA ASN A 51 -1.36 -1.66 11.55
C ASN A 51 -2.48 -0.70 11.97
N GLU A 52 -3.58 -1.24 12.51
CA GLU A 52 -4.64 -0.42 13.10
C GLU A 52 -4.10 0.49 14.21
N GLY A 53 -4.69 1.68 14.33
CA GLY A 53 -4.30 2.66 15.35
C GLY A 53 -2.96 3.37 15.12
N THR A 54 -2.23 3.03 14.05
CA THR A 54 -0.93 3.67 13.74
C THR A 54 -1.02 4.80 12.71
N LEU A 55 -2.18 4.97 12.08
CA LEU A 55 -2.43 6.07 11.14
C LEU A 55 -2.33 7.41 11.87
N ARG A 56 -1.58 8.34 11.29
CA ARG A 56 -1.46 9.72 11.77
C ARG A 56 -1.68 10.70 10.63
N ALA A 57 -2.08 11.93 10.96
CA ALA A 57 -2.18 12.98 9.95
C ALA A 57 -0.81 13.25 9.31
N GLY A 58 -0.78 13.39 7.99
CA GLY A 58 0.45 13.61 7.23
C GLY A 58 0.27 13.27 5.75
N THR A 59 1.35 13.43 4.98
CA THR A 59 1.38 13.04 3.57
C THR A 59 1.99 11.67 3.44
N TYR A 60 1.32 10.78 2.72
CA TYR A 60 1.77 9.42 2.43
C TYR A 60 2.04 9.25 0.94
N ARG A 61 2.88 8.28 0.58
CA ARG A 61 3.07 7.79 -0.79
C ARG A 61 3.17 6.27 -0.81
#